data_AF-A0A7C1V622-F1
#
_entry.id   AF-A0A7C1V622-F1
#
_cell.length_a   1.000
_cell.length_b   1.000
_cell.length_c   1.000
_cell.angle_alpha   90.00
_cell.angle_beta   90.00
_cell.angle_gamma   90.00
#
_symmetry.space_group_name_H-M   'P 1'
#
loop_
_entity.id
_entity.type
_entity.pdbx_description
1 polymer ?
#
loop_
_entity_poly.entity_id
_entity_poly.type
_entity_poly.pdbx_seq_one_letter_code
_entity_poly.pdbx_strand_id
1 'polypeptide(L)'
;MSDQEDLKTFVKTDIIKSSKKVKGKHSPISEVVDDVLRVLKVQAIYDLNQNHKNFYLFNLKNYFKKPKIRYYLSVMLANNSSDLLVQLAGEYLVKHELKIIQYSIFPETLRVPLLLLKEIKIIDDYTHSIKALNKIRNKFRNKILRLKNLVENE
;
A
#
# COMPACT_ATOMS: atom_id res chain seq x y z
N MET A 1 14.05 -8.68 -19.66
CA MET A 1 14.21 -7.20 -19.77
C MET A 1 12.96 -6.54 -20.34
N SER A 2 12.08 -7.28 -21.04
CA SER A 2 10.73 -6.86 -21.50
C SER A 2 9.78 -6.54 -20.34
N ASP A 3 9.71 -7.42 -19.34
CA ASP A 3 8.62 -7.41 -18.34
C ASP A 3 8.54 -6.11 -17.52
N GLN A 4 9.69 -5.43 -17.33
CA GLN A 4 9.80 -4.17 -16.61
C GLN A 4 9.31 -2.96 -17.41
N GLU A 5 9.62 -2.91 -18.71
CA GLU A 5 9.10 -1.86 -19.60
C GLU A 5 7.62 -2.10 -19.91
N ASP A 6 7.20 -3.35 -20.03
CA ASP A 6 5.79 -3.73 -20.21
C ASP A 6 4.97 -3.31 -18.99
N LEU A 7 5.43 -3.65 -17.78
CA LEU A 7 4.78 -3.21 -16.53
C LEU A 7 4.72 -1.69 -16.43
N LYS A 8 5.83 -1.00 -16.73
CA LYS A 8 5.88 0.47 -16.69
C LYS A 8 4.90 1.10 -17.68
N THR A 9 4.75 0.50 -18.85
CA THR A 9 3.79 0.94 -19.87
C THR A 9 2.37 0.74 -19.37
N PHE A 10 2.01 -0.48 -18.97
CA PHE A 10 0.72 -0.83 -18.37
C PHE A 10 0.33 0.12 -17.23
N VAL A 11 1.23 0.35 -16.26
CA VAL A 11 0.95 1.25 -15.15
C VAL A 11 0.67 2.67 -15.62
N LYS A 12 1.37 3.16 -16.65
CA LYS A 12 1.14 4.51 -17.18
C LYS A 12 -0.17 4.62 -17.95
N THR A 13 -0.44 3.67 -18.84
CA THR A 13 -1.56 3.71 -19.80
C THR A 13 -2.88 3.34 -19.16
N ASP A 14 -2.90 2.27 -18.35
CA ASP A 14 -4.12 1.64 -17.89
C ASP A 14 -4.50 2.05 -16.47
N ILE A 15 -3.52 2.41 -15.64
CA ILE A 15 -3.76 2.79 -14.24
C ILE A 15 -3.65 4.30 -14.05
N ILE A 16 -2.48 4.89 -14.33
CA ILE A 16 -2.21 6.30 -14.02
C ILE A 16 -3.10 7.24 -14.85
N LYS A 17 -3.35 6.94 -16.13
CA LYS A 17 -4.14 7.81 -17.01
C LYS A 17 -5.56 8.05 -16.48
N SER A 18 -6.16 7.06 -15.82
CA SER A 18 -7.50 7.16 -15.22
C SER A 18 -7.48 7.53 -13.74
N SER A 19 -6.31 7.86 -13.16
CA SER A 19 -6.15 8.05 -11.72
C SER A 19 -5.75 9.48 -11.37
N LYS A 20 -6.19 9.96 -10.21
CA LYS A 20 -5.85 11.30 -9.74
C LYS A 20 -4.53 11.27 -8.98
N LYS A 21 -3.51 12.01 -9.43
CA LYS A 21 -2.27 12.17 -8.66
C LYS A 21 -2.54 12.91 -7.35
N VAL A 22 -2.08 12.35 -6.24
CA VAL A 22 -2.17 12.97 -4.92
C VAL A 22 -1.11 14.07 -4.82
N LYS A 23 -1.56 15.29 -4.48
CA LYS A 23 -0.70 16.48 -4.35
C LYS A 23 0.11 16.42 -3.04
N GLY A 24 1.13 17.28 -2.96
CA GLY A 24 1.99 17.43 -1.79
C GLY A 24 3.31 16.69 -1.88
N LYS A 25 4.22 17.00 -0.95
CA LYS A 25 5.51 16.34 -0.79
C LYS A 25 5.34 15.11 0.08
N HIS A 26 5.70 13.97 -0.48
CA HIS A 26 5.55 12.66 0.15
C HIS A 26 6.83 12.27 0.88
N SER A 27 6.70 11.83 2.13
CA SER A 27 7.81 11.28 2.91
C SER A 27 8.32 9.99 2.26
N PRO A 28 9.61 9.66 2.36
CA PRO A 28 10.09 8.37 1.87
C PRO A 28 9.59 7.22 2.76
N ILE A 29 9.66 5.99 2.24
CA ILE A 29 9.33 4.77 2.97
C ILE A 29 10.64 4.04 3.29
N SER A 30 10.85 3.70 4.55
CA SER A 30 12.01 2.92 4.99
C SER A 30 11.71 1.42 5.01
N GLU A 31 12.71 0.61 4.69
CA GLU A 31 12.67 -0.85 4.81
C GLU A 31 14.05 -1.40 5.22
N VAL A 32 14.07 -2.53 5.93
CA VAL A 32 15.31 -3.23 6.27
C VAL A 32 15.59 -4.28 5.20
N VAL A 33 16.78 -4.23 4.60
CA VAL A 33 17.24 -5.20 3.59
C VAL A 33 18.68 -5.58 3.90
N ASP A 34 18.91 -6.87 4.10
CA ASP A 34 20.20 -7.43 4.51
C ASP A 34 20.75 -6.73 5.76
N ASP A 35 19.89 -6.57 6.78
CA ASP A 35 20.16 -5.85 8.05
C ASP A 35 20.52 -4.36 7.91
N VAL A 36 20.41 -3.79 6.70
CA VAL A 36 20.66 -2.37 6.43
C VAL A 36 19.35 -1.63 6.24
N LEU A 37 19.18 -0.51 6.96
CA LEU A 37 18.07 0.40 6.74
C LEU A 37 18.22 1.10 5.38
N ARG A 38 17.27 0.88 4.49
CA ARG A 38 17.22 1.48 3.16
C ARG A 38 15.95 2.29 2.98
N VAL A 39 16.02 3.25 2.06
CA VAL A 39 14.98 4.26 1.88
C VAL A 39 14.49 4.27 0.44
N LEU A 40 13.18 4.06 0.27
CA LEU A 40 12.45 4.18 -0.98
C LEU A 40 11.86 5.59 -1.09
N LYS A 41 12.36 6.38 -2.05
CA LYS A 41 11.84 7.73 -2.28
C LYS A 41 10.52 7.68 -3.02
N VAL A 42 9.43 8.13 -2.38
CA VAL A 42 8.12 8.26 -3.02
C VAL A 42 8.18 9.34 -4.11
N GLN A 43 7.96 8.96 -5.38
CA GLN A 43 7.92 9.88 -6.52
C GLN A 43 6.52 10.42 -6.73
N ALA A 44 5.53 9.56 -6.61
CA ALA A 44 4.12 9.90 -6.77
C ALA A 44 3.24 8.88 -6.06
N ILE A 45 2.07 9.34 -5.64
CA ILE A 45 0.96 8.51 -5.21
C ILE A 45 -0.22 8.87 -6.10
N TYR A 46 -0.95 7.85 -6.56
CA TYR A 46 -2.16 8.02 -7.36
C TYR A 46 -3.34 7.43 -6.62
N ASP A 47 -4.42 8.20 -6.53
CA ASP A 47 -5.69 7.78 -5.98
C ASP A 47 -6.45 6.95 -7.01
N LEU A 48 -6.74 5.69 -6.66
CA LEU A 48 -7.47 4.74 -7.50
C LEU A 48 -8.96 4.64 -7.12
N ASN A 49 -9.47 5.54 -6.26
CA ASN A 49 -10.82 5.49 -5.67
C ASN A 49 -11.95 5.32 -6.70
N GLN A 50 -11.78 5.83 -7.92
CA GLN A 50 -12.78 5.68 -8.99
C GLN A 50 -13.02 4.22 -9.37
N ASN A 51 -11.96 3.41 -9.40
CA ASN A 51 -12.03 1.99 -9.78
C ASN A 51 -12.02 1.06 -8.56
N HIS A 52 -11.30 1.46 -7.51
CA HIS A 52 -11.06 0.66 -6.31
C HIS A 52 -11.10 1.56 -5.06
N LYS A 53 -12.20 1.49 -4.31
CA LYS A 53 -12.39 2.31 -3.10
C LYS A 53 -11.27 2.12 -2.07
N ASN A 54 -10.69 3.22 -1.63
CA ASN A 54 -9.58 3.37 -0.69
C ASN A 54 -8.27 2.70 -1.14
N PHE A 55 -8.06 2.57 -2.46
CA PHE A 55 -6.80 2.09 -3.02
C PHE A 55 -5.95 3.22 -3.55
N TYR A 56 -4.64 3.01 -3.45
CA TYR A 56 -3.64 3.93 -3.97
C TYR A 56 -2.54 3.16 -4.69
N LEU A 57 -1.97 3.77 -5.72
CA LEU A 57 -0.76 3.30 -6.36
C LEU A 57 0.41 4.18 -5.93
N PHE A 58 1.42 3.56 -5.34
CA PHE A 58 2.69 4.17 -4.97
C PHE A 58 3.72 3.90 -6.07
N ASN A 59 4.32 4.97 -6.57
CA ASN A 59 5.46 4.94 -7.46
C ASN A 59 6.71 5.34 -6.68
N LEU A 60 7.61 4.38 -6.44
CA LEU A 60 8.76 4.52 -5.57
C LEU A 60 10.07 4.40 -6.37
N LYS A 61 11.03 5.29 -6.12
CA LYS A 61 12.38 5.13 -6.67
C LYS A 61 13.14 4.10 -5.84
N ASN A 62 13.67 3.08 -6.52
CA ASN A 62 14.45 2.03 -5.89
C ASN A 62 15.87 2.49 -5.56
N TYR A 63 16.44 2.01 -4.45
CA TYR A 63 17.81 2.29 -4.06
C TYR A 63 18.82 1.43 -4.84
N PHE A 64 18.48 0.21 -5.26
CA PHE A 64 19.37 -0.67 -6.05
C PHE A 64 19.47 -0.30 -7.53
N LYS A 65 18.85 0.80 -7.98
CA LYS A 65 18.78 1.29 -9.37
C LYS A 65 18.13 0.32 -10.39
N LYS A 66 18.00 -0.98 -10.09
CA LYS A 66 17.30 -2.00 -10.89
C LYS A 66 16.33 -2.81 -9.99
N PRO A 67 15.03 -2.83 -10.29
CA PRO A 67 14.37 -1.93 -11.23
C PRO A 67 14.50 -0.46 -10.79
N LYS A 68 14.45 0.51 -11.72
CA LYS A 68 14.60 1.94 -11.37
C LYS A 68 13.43 2.43 -10.50
N ILE A 69 12.24 1.91 -10.79
CA ILE A 69 10.99 2.22 -10.12
C ILE A 69 10.39 0.92 -9.60
N ARG A 70 9.80 0.98 -8.42
CA ARG A 70 8.98 -0.08 -7.84
C ARG A 70 7.56 0.44 -7.68
N TYR A 71 6.60 -0.40 -8.01
CA TYR A 71 5.18 -0.08 -7.94
C TYR A 71 4.54 -0.86 -6.80
N TYR A 72 3.78 -0.16 -5.97
CA TYR A 72 3.07 -0.78 -4.86
C TYR A 72 1.59 -0.40 -4.93
N LEU A 73 0.73 -1.40 -4.90
CA LEU A 73 -0.67 -1.17 -4.57
C LEU A 73 -0.81 -1.09 -3.06
N SER A 74 -1.58 -0.13 -2.60
CA SER A 74 -1.95 -0.04 -1.20
C SER A 74 -3.46 0.03 -1.04
N VAL A 75 -3.93 -0.47 0.09
CA VAL A 75 -5.28 -0.26 0.57
C VAL A 75 -5.25 0.28 1.98
N MET A 76 -6.12 1.25 2.26
CA MET A 76 -6.29 1.77 3.62
C MET A 76 -7.05 0.77 4.50
N LEU A 77 -6.42 0.36 5.60
CA LEU A 77 -7.02 -0.48 6.63
C LEU A 77 -7.79 0.38 7.64
N ALA A 78 -7.19 1.48 8.10
CA ALA A 78 -7.78 2.43 9.04
C ALA A 78 -7.34 3.87 8.71
N ASN A 79 -8.22 4.84 8.95
CA ASN A 79 -7.96 6.26 8.66
C ASN A 79 -6.92 6.88 9.61
N ASN A 80 -6.90 6.42 10.86
CA ASN A 80 -5.90 6.75 11.86
C ASN A 80 -5.27 5.45 12.33
N SER A 81 -3.95 5.41 12.37
CA SER A 81 -3.20 4.28 12.88
C SER A 81 -3.09 4.33 14.41
N SER A 82 -2.91 3.17 15.02
CA SER A 82 -2.53 2.99 16.43
C SER A 82 -1.74 1.69 16.59
N ASP A 83 -0.99 1.54 17.68
CA ASP A 83 -0.17 0.35 17.92
C ASP A 83 -1.00 -0.94 17.95
N LEU A 84 -2.20 -0.89 18.55
CA LEU A 84 -3.14 -2.00 18.53
C LEU A 84 -3.52 -2.42 17.10
N LEU A 85 -3.83 -1.45 16.23
CA LEU A 85 -4.20 -1.74 14.84
C LEU A 85 -3.02 -2.32 14.06
N VAL A 86 -1.80 -1.86 14.32
CA VAL A 86 -0.57 -2.40 13.73
C VAL A 86 -0.37 -3.86 14.17
N GLN A 87 -0.49 -4.15 15.47
CA GLN A 87 -0.37 -5.51 16.01
C GLN A 87 -1.42 -6.45 15.39
N LEU A 88 -2.69 -6.02 15.34
CA LEU A 88 -3.77 -6.81 14.74
C LEU A 88 -3.54 -7.07 13.25
N ALA A 89 -2.94 -6.11 12.54
CA ALA A 89 -2.64 -6.25 11.13
C ALA A 89 -1.37 -7.09 10.88
N GLY A 90 -0.43 -7.13 11.83
CA GLY A 90 0.84 -7.86 11.73
C GLY A 90 0.69 -9.34 11.39
N GLU A 91 -0.39 -9.98 11.86
CA GLU A 91 -0.73 -11.38 11.55
C GLU A 91 -0.88 -11.67 10.04
N TYR A 92 -1.13 -10.64 9.22
CA TYR A 92 -1.32 -10.79 7.77
C TYR A 92 -0.04 -10.60 6.94
N LEU A 93 1.08 -10.18 7.55
CA LEU A 93 2.34 -9.86 6.85
C LEU A 93 3.01 -11.11 6.25
N VAL A 94 3.09 -12.19 7.02
CA VAL A 94 3.92 -13.35 6.71
C VAL A 94 3.36 -14.18 5.56
N LYS A 95 2.03 -14.22 5.36
CA LYS A 95 1.41 -15.15 4.40
C LYS A 95 1.39 -14.68 2.94
N HIS A 96 1.69 -13.42 2.65
CA HIS A 96 1.40 -12.84 1.32
C HIS A 96 2.47 -11.86 0.81
N GLU A 97 3.66 -11.83 1.43
CA GLU A 97 4.71 -10.81 1.17
C GLU A 97 4.13 -9.38 1.16
N LEU A 98 3.30 -9.10 2.17
CA LEU A 98 2.67 -7.80 2.32
C LEU A 98 3.49 -6.93 3.25
N LYS A 99 3.31 -5.63 3.11
CA LYS A 99 3.90 -4.64 4.02
C LYS A 99 2.80 -3.84 4.67
N ILE A 100 3.00 -3.48 5.93
CA ILE A 100 2.14 -2.54 6.63
C ILE A 100 2.96 -1.30 6.93
N ILE A 101 2.39 -0.14 6.64
CA ILE A 101 3.01 1.13 6.96
C ILE A 101 2.00 2.08 7.59
N GLN A 102 2.49 2.93 8.48
CA GLN A 102 1.78 4.09 8.99
C GLN A 102 2.26 5.29 8.16
N TYR A 103 1.43 5.79 7.25
CA TYR A 103 1.91 6.71 6.22
C TYR A 103 0.87 7.75 5.81
N SER A 104 1.23 9.03 5.89
CA SER A 104 0.35 10.13 5.49
C SER A 104 0.28 10.25 3.96
N ILE A 105 -0.81 9.75 3.37
CA ILE A 105 -1.08 9.88 1.92
C ILE A 105 -1.36 11.33 1.54
N PHE A 106 -2.04 12.07 2.42
CA PHE A 106 -2.38 13.47 2.22
C PHE A 106 -1.65 14.29 3.28
N PRO A 107 -0.41 14.76 3.00
CA PRO A 107 0.47 15.38 3.99
C PRO A 107 -0.16 16.56 4.73
N GLU A 108 -1.09 17.26 4.08
CA GLU A 108 -1.79 18.43 4.61
C GLU A 108 -2.82 18.07 5.70
N THR A 109 -3.26 16.81 5.79
CA THR A 109 -4.39 16.42 6.65
C THR A 109 -4.00 16.03 8.08
N LEU A 110 -2.70 16.04 8.42
CA LEU A 110 -2.14 15.56 9.69
C LEU A 110 -2.54 14.13 10.08
N ARG A 111 -3.25 13.40 9.21
CA ARG A 111 -3.68 12.02 9.45
C ARG A 111 -2.62 11.05 8.98
N VAL A 112 -2.38 10.04 9.81
CA VAL A 112 -1.47 8.94 9.51
C VAL A 112 -2.30 7.65 9.45
N PRO A 113 -2.83 7.28 8.28
CA PRO A 113 -3.56 6.04 8.11
C PRO A 113 -2.65 4.82 8.20
N LEU A 114 -3.26 3.69 8.57
CA LEU A 114 -2.65 2.38 8.47
C LEU A 114 -2.92 1.81 7.08
N LEU A 115 -1.85 1.53 6.33
CA LEU A 115 -1.92 1.03 4.96
C LEU A 115 -1.34 -0.36 4.86
N LEU A 116 -1.97 -1.19 4.05
CA LEU A 116 -1.46 -2.49 3.63
C LEU A 116 -1.00 -2.40 2.18
N LEU A 117 0.22 -2.85 1.89
CA LEU A 117 0.90 -2.71 0.61
C LEU A 117 1.26 -4.08 0.03
N LYS A 118 1.15 -4.19 -1.29
CA LYS A 118 1.68 -5.29 -2.09
C LYS A 118 2.46 -4.73 -3.27
N GLU A 119 3.67 -5.23 -3.48
CA GLU A 119 4.48 -4.88 -4.65
C GLU A 119 3.92 -5.56 -5.90
N ILE A 120 3.85 -4.82 -7.01
CA ILE A 120 3.57 -5.34 -8.34
C ILE A 120 4.90 -5.48 -9.07
N LYS A 121 5.30 -6.72 -9.40
CA LYS A 121 6.55 -7.02 -10.10
C LYS A 121 6.32 -7.29 -11.59
N ILE A 122 5.14 -7.81 -11.93
CA ILE A 122 4.66 -8.08 -13.30
C ILE A 122 3.20 -7.66 -13.46
N ILE A 123 2.71 -7.57 -14.71
CA ILE A 123 1.33 -7.13 -15.01
C ILE A 123 0.30 -8.03 -14.33
N ASP A 124 0.51 -9.36 -14.37
CA ASP A 124 -0.41 -10.36 -13.81
C ASP A 124 -0.60 -10.21 -12.29
N ASP A 125 0.36 -9.60 -11.59
CA ASP A 125 0.27 -9.35 -10.15
C ASP A 125 -0.83 -8.33 -9.83
N TYR A 126 -1.22 -7.45 -10.76
CA TYR A 126 -2.11 -6.34 -10.48
C TYR A 126 -3.47 -6.81 -9.94
N THR A 127 -4.20 -7.61 -10.71
CA THR A 127 -5.54 -8.08 -10.35
C THR A 127 -5.48 -9.00 -9.12
N HIS A 128 -4.44 -9.84 -9.02
CA HIS A 128 -4.21 -10.70 -7.86
C HIS A 128 -3.97 -9.89 -6.59
N SER A 129 -3.18 -8.83 -6.67
CA SER A 129 -2.87 -7.92 -5.56
C SER A 129 -4.11 -7.17 -5.08
N ILE A 130 -4.94 -6.64 -5.99
CA ILE A 130 -6.22 -5.99 -5.63
C ILE A 130 -7.13 -6.96 -4.86
N LYS A 131 -7.28 -8.20 -5.35
CA LYS A 131 -8.10 -9.24 -4.70
C LYS A 131 -7.54 -9.59 -3.31
N ALA A 132 -6.23 -9.81 -3.20
CA ALA A 132 -5.57 -10.15 -1.94
C ALA A 132 -5.71 -9.03 -0.89
N LEU A 133 -5.42 -7.79 -1.27
CA LEU A 133 -5.55 -6.61 -0.41
C LEU A 133 -6.99 -6.41 0.06
N ASN A 134 -7.98 -6.56 -0.83
CA ASN A 134 -9.40 -6.48 -0.45
C ASN A 134 -9.81 -7.57 0.54
N LYS A 135 -9.41 -8.82 0.29
CA LYS A 135 -9.72 -9.95 1.17
C LYS A 135 -9.19 -9.70 2.57
N ILE A 136 -7.96 -9.21 2.69
CA ILE A 136 -7.32 -8.94 3.98
C ILE A 136 -7.96 -7.75 4.68
N ARG A 137 -8.24 -6.66 3.95
CA ARG A 137 -8.98 -5.51 4.50
C ARG A 137 -10.30 -5.94 5.13
N ASN A 138 -11.05 -6.81 4.46
CA ASN A 138 -12.32 -7.29 4.97
C ASN A 138 -12.15 -8.15 6.22
N LYS A 139 -11.17 -9.07 6.22
CA LYS A 139 -10.83 -9.87 7.42
C LYS A 139 -10.43 -8.99 8.60
N PHE A 140 -9.59 -7.99 8.36
CA PHE A 140 -9.13 -7.04 9.38
C PHE A 140 -10.32 -6.25 9.98
N ARG A 141 -11.20 -5.71 9.14
CA ARG A 141 -12.41 -5.00 9.59
C ARG A 141 -13.35 -5.89 10.39
N ASN A 142 -13.56 -7.13 9.96
CA ASN A 142 -14.38 -8.08 10.70
C ASN A 142 -13.78 -8.41 12.07
N LYS A 143 -12.44 -8.50 12.16
CA LYS A 143 -11.74 -8.71 13.44
C LYS A 143 -11.95 -7.52 14.39
N ILE A 144 -11.81 -6.29 13.88
CA ILE A 144 -12.08 -5.09 14.68
C ILE A 144 -13.53 -5.06 15.17
N LEU A 145 -14.50 -5.37 14.30
CA LEU A 145 -15.91 -5.41 14.67
C LEU A 145 -16.18 -6.42 15.79
N ARG A 146 -15.57 -7.61 15.71
CA ARG A 146 -15.67 -8.61 16.78
C ARG A 146 -15.09 -8.12 18.10
N LEU A 147 -13.92 -7.48 18.08
CA LEU A 147 -13.31 -6.89 19.27
C LEU A 147 -14.20 -5.81 19.89
N LYS A 148 -14.75 -4.93 19.06
CA LYS A 148 -15.71 -3.91 19.50
C LYS A 148 -16.91 -4.54 20.22
N ASN A 149 -17.50 -5.58 19.62
CA ASN A 149 -18.67 -6.25 20.20
C ASN A 149 -18.33 -7.02 21.49
N LEU A 150 -17.10 -7.47 21.68
CA LEU A 150 -16.70 -8.10 22.95
C LEU A 150 -16.68 -7.08 24.08
N VAL A 151 -16.13 -5.89 23.83
CA VAL A 151 -16.04 -4.79 24.81
C VAL A 151 -17.41 -4.19 25.13
N GLU A 152 -18.34 -4.15 24.17
CA GLU A 152 -19.71 -3.62 24.40
C GLU A 152 -20.64 -4.60 25.13
N ASN A 153 -20.28 -5.88 25.24
CA ASN A 153 -21.07 -6.91 25.93
C ASN A 153 -20.44 -7.35 27.27
N GLU A 154 -19.43 -6.62 27.75
CA GLU A 154 -18.90 -6.68 29.13
C GLU A 154 -19.50 -5.55 29.96
#